data_AF-A0A3S0BI77-F1
#
_entry.id   AF-A0A3S0BI77-F1
#
_cell.length_a   1.000
_cell.length_b   1.000
_cell.length_c   1.000
_cell.angle_alpha   90.00
_cell.angle_beta   90.00
_cell.angle_gamma   90.00
#
_symmetry.space_group_name_H-M   'P 1'
#
loop_
_entity.id
_entity.type
_entity.pdbx_description
1 polymer ?
#
loop_
_entity_poly.entity_id
_entity_poly.type
_entity_poly.pdbx_seq_one_letter_code
_entity_poly.pdbx_strand_id
1 'polypeptide(L)'
;MPAREGISPQRVVLRGVVPADRPYWAGSAGDSPFAFGQLLDPGTTLDRPVPAWFHPEIAPEPPIPFTHTVIHEDADLIVVDKPGFVASTSNGRIVRETVQTRLRVAYGEDDIVPLHRLDRLTSGVLVCSRRRESRGTYQRLFQDRLVDKTYRARVHGQVTVGEDWRLVELPMCKRRGERQVQVVDGGVGTRTWLRRLSADEVEVRPVTGHTHQIRVVLHHLGMPIVGDDTYPVDRGLTLYDFHSPLQLRAVSLAFDDPLSGRRRVFEVPASAGG
;
A
#
# COMPACT_ATOMS: atom_id res chain seq x y z
N MET A 1 -11.82 17.96 9.23
CA MET A 1 -12.93 17.04 9.56
C MET A 1 -12.34 15.67 9.89
N PRO A 2 -12.71 15.08 11.03
CA PRO A 2 -12.21 13.75 11.41
C PRO A 2 -12.77 12.66 10.49
N ALA A 3 -12.06 11.53 10.43
CA ALA A 3 -12.54 10.32 9.78
C ALA A 3 -13.75 9.74 10.52
N ARG A 4 -14.53 8.92 9.83
CA ARG A 4 -15.57 8.06 10.43
C ARG A 4 -15.19 6.62 10.14
N GLU A 5 -15.14 5.77 11.16
CA GLU A 5 -14.74 4.36 11.01
C GLU A 5 -13.37 4.19 10.30
N GLY A 6 -12.42 5.11 10.56
CA GLY A 6 -11.11 5.14 9.90
C GLY A 6 -11.11 5.63 8.45
N ILE A 7 -12.26 6.00 7.89
CA ILE A 7 -12.45 6.49 6.51
C ILE A 7 -12.40 8.02 6.51
N SER A 8 -11.41 8.56 5.82
CA SER A 8 -11.23 10.02 5.71
C SER A 8 -12.35 10.66 4.88
N PRO A 9 -12.79 11.88 5.24
CA PRO A 9 -13.71 12.64 4.41
C PRO A 9 -13.06 13.03 3.08
N GLN A 10 -13.90 13.21 2.05
CA GLN A 10 -13.47 13.63 0.72
C GLN A 10 -13.71 15.11 0.51
N ARG A 11 -12.80 15.75 -0.21
CA ARG A 11 -12.90 17.17 -0.57
C ARG A 11 -13.66 17.33 -1.88
N VAL A 12 -14.56 18.29 -1.93
CA VAL A 12 -15.31 18.69 -3.13
C VAL A 12 -15.33 20.22 -3.21
N VAL A 13 -15.65 20.76 -4.38
CA VAL A 13 -15.97 22.17 -4.54
C VAL A 13 -17.43 22.27 -4.98
N LEU A 14 -18.29 22.78 -4.11
CA LEU A 14 -19.71 23.00 -4.39
C LEU A 14 -19.89 24.28 -5.22
N ARG A 15 -20.88 24.29 -6.10
CA ARG A 15 -21.17 25.42 -7.01
C ARG A 15 -22.67 25.62 -7.13
N GLY A 16 -23.11 26.88 -7.11
CA GLY A 16 -24.50 27.27 -7.31
C GLY A 16 -25.41 27.00 -6.12
N VAL A 17 -25.52 25.75 -5.69
CA VAL A 17 -26.36 25.35 -4.55
C VAL A 17 -25.73 24.19 -3.77
N VAL A 18 -25.94 24.14 -2.47
CA VAL A 18 -25.58 22.99 -1.63
C VAL A 18 -26.53 21.82 -1.94
N PRO A 19 -26.04 20.67 -2.43
CA PRO A 19 -26.89 19.52 -2.74
C PRO A 19 -27.53 18.93 -1.48
N ALA A 20 -28.70 18.31 -1.64
CA ALA A 20 -29.43 17.62 -0.57
C ALA A 20 -29.16 16.10 -0.51
N ASP A 21 -28.24 15.60 -1.33
CA ASP A 21 -27.96 14.17 -1.43
C ASP A 21 -27.18 13.61 -0.23
N ARG A 22 -26.42 14.46 0.46
CA ARG A 22 -25.66 14.12 1.67
C ARG A 22 -25.27 15.38 2.45
N PRO A 23 -24.82 15.25 3.71
CA PRO A 23 -24.25 16.36 4.46
C PRO A 23 -22.90 16.85 3.88
N TYR A 24 -22.71 18.17 3.86
CA TYR A 24 -21.46 18.83 3.47
C TYR A 24 -20.98 19.78 4.55
N TRP A 25 -19.68 19.79 4.82
CA TRP A 25 -19.04 20.70 5.78
C TRP A 25 -18.09 21.65 5.06
N ALA A 26 -18.16 22.94 5.35
CA ALA A 26 -17.32 23.94 4.72
C ALA A 26 -15.82 23.65 4.92
N GLY A 27 -15.05 23.78 3.85
CA GLY A 27 -13.60 23.76 3.84
C GLY A 27 -13.01 25.14 4.11
N SER A 28 -11.68 25.21 4.20
CA SER A 28 -10.97 26.47 4.38
C SER A 28 -10.75 27.11 3.01
N ALA A 29 -11.34 28.27 2.77
CA ALA A 29 -11.02 29.16 1.65
C ALA A 29 -11.00 30.60 2.17
N GLY A 30 -9.99 31.39 1.80
CA GLY A 30 -9.73 32.70 2.41
C GLY A 30 -10.88 33.71 2.30
N ASP A 31 -11.78 33.52 1.33
CA ASP A 31 -12.95 34.34 1.07
C ASP A 31 -14.28 33.57 1.22
N SER A 32 -14.25 32.39 1.85
CA SER A 32 -15.45 31.60 2.15
C SER A 32 -16.34 32.34 3.16
N PRO A 33 -17.64 32.51 2.88
CA PRO A 33 -18.57 33.09 3.86
C PRO A 33 -18.88 32.13 5.01
N PHE A 34 -18.48 30.86 4.90
CA PHE A 34 -18.70 29.82 5.90
C PHE A 34 -17.44 29.55 6.72
N ALA A 35 -17.62 29.33 8.03
CA ALA A 35 -16.52 28.93 8.91
C ALA A 35 -16.05 27.51 8.57
N PHE A 36 -14.74 27.26 8.71
CA PHE A 36 -14.20 25.91 8.48
C PHE A 36 -14.88 24.87 9.38
N GLY A 37 -15.40 23.80 8.78
CA GLY A 37 -16.11 22.73 9.48
C GLY A 37 -17.58 23.02 9.78
N GLN A 38 -18.12 24.17 9.36
CA GLN A 38 -19.55 24.46 9.45
C GLN A 38 -20.36 23.51 8.56
N LEU A 39 -21.43 22.92 9.10
CA LEU A 39 -22.39 22.16 8.28
C LEU A 39 -23.14 23.12 7.35
N LEU A 40 -23.19 22.78 6.07
CA LEU A 40 -23.87 23.56 5.04
C LEU A 40 -25.31 23.06 4.87
N ASP A 41 -26.27 23.96 4.99
CA ASP A 41 -27.69 23.62 4.84
C ASP A 41 -28.01 23.31 3.36
N PRO A 42 -28.63 22.15 3.07
CA PRO A 42 -29.11 21.83 1.73
C PRO A 42 -29.98 22.92 1.12
N GLY A 43 -29.78 23.23 -0.16
CA GLY A 43 -30.53 24.29 -0.85
C GLY A 43 -29.96 25.70 -0.67
N THR A 44 -28.93 25.89 0.17
CA THR A 44 -28.25 27.18 0.30
C THR A 44 -27.61 27.59 -1.02
N THR A 45 -27.95 28.77 -1.53
CA THR A 45 -27.33 29.35 -2.73
C THR A 45 -25.89 29.75 -2.46
N LEU A 46 -25.00 29.40 -3.38
CA LEU A 46 -23.58 29.65 -3.32
C LEU A 46 -23.20 30.63 -4.42
N ASP A 47 -22.99 31.90 -4.04
CA ASP A 47 -22.61 32.97 -4.97
C ASP A 47 -21.22 32.76 -5.59
N ARG A 48 -20.42 31.87 -5.00
CA ARG A 48 -19.08 31.48 -5.46
C ARG A 48 -18.83 30.00 -5.19
N PRO A 49 -17.83 29.39 -5.85
CA PRO A 49 -17.43 28.02 -5.55
C PRO A 49 -16.94 27.89 -4.09
N VAL A 50 -17.51 26.95 -3.33
CA VAL A 50 -17.16 26.72 -1.92
C VAL A 50 -16.47 25.37 -1.77
N PRO A 51 -15.19 25.33 -1.35
CA PRO A 51 -14.57 24.09 -0.92
C PRO A 51 -15.35 23.50 0.25
N ALA A 52 -15.66 22.21 0.18
CA ALA A 52 -16.37 21.49 1.21
C ALA A 52 -15.79 20.08 1.38
N TRP A 53 -16.19 19.46 2.48
CA TRP A 53 -15.89 18.08 2.85
C TRP A 53 -17.19 17.31 2.98
N PHE A 54 -17.18 16.04 2.61
CA PHE A 54 -18.27 15.12 2.90
C PHE A 54 -17.70 13.76 3.30
N HIS A 55 -18.47 12.98 4.06
CA HIS A 55 -18.12 11.59 4.32
C HIS A 55 -18.68 10.72 3.20
N PRO A 56 -17.84 9.94 2.50
CA PRO A 56 -18.33 9.08 1.43
C PRO A 56 -19.18 7.96 2.00
N GLU A 57 -20.30 7.67 1.34
CA GLU A 57 -21.06 6.45 1.61
C GLU A 57 -20.32 5.27 1.00
N ILE A 58 -19.91 4.33 1.84
CA ILE A 58 -19.19 3.13 1.42
C ILE A 58 -20.11 1.94 1.61
N ALA A 59 -20.40 1.22 0.52
CA ALA A 59 -21.15 -0.02 0.56
C ALA A 59 -20.53 -1.01 1.57
N PRO A 60 -21.32 -1.86 2.23
CA PRO A 60 -20.78 -2.89 3.10
C PRO A 60 -19.73 -3.75 2.39
N GLU A 61 -18.59 -3.97 3.04
CA GLU A 61 -17.53 -4.86 2.56
C GLU A 61 -17.65 -6.20 3.30
N PRO A 62 -17.69 -7.35 2.59
CA PRO A 62 -17.50 -8.64 3.24
C PRO A 62 -16.18 -8.66 4.03
N PRO A 63 -16.14 -9.31 5.21
CA PRO A 63 -14.93 -9.36 6.00
C PRO A 63 -13.82 -10.13 5.28
N ILE A 64 -12.59 -9.61 5.31
CA ILE A 64 -11.38 -10.34 4.95
C ILE A 64 -10.84 -11.00 6.23
N PRO A 65 -10.88 -12.35 6.35
CA PRO A 65 -10.66 -13.07 7.61
C PRO A 65 -9.18 -13.21 8.02
N PHE A 66 -8.35 -12.23 7.68
CA PHE A 66 -6.93 -12.21 8.01
C PHE A 66 -6.59 -10.89 8.70
N THR A 67 -5.92 -10.97 9.85
CA THR A 67 -5.54 -9.79 10.63
C THR A 67 -4.03 -9.63 10.61
N HIS A 68 -3.56 -8.38 10.58
CA HIS A 68 -2.13 -8.08 10.68
C HIS A 68 -1.67 -8.18 12.13
N THR A 69 -0.39 -8.50 12.33
CA THR A 69 0.23 -8.47 13.66
C THR A 69 1.12 -7.24 13.76
N VAL A 70 1.05 -6.51 14.87
CA VAL A 70 1.97 -5.39 15.14
C VAL A 70 3.32 -5.97 15.55
N ILE A 71 4.37 -5.66 14.80
CA ILE A 71 5.74 -6.10 15.09
C ILE A 71 6.55 -5.04 15.82
N HIS A 72 6.17 -3.76 15.68
CA HIS A 72 6.78 -2.64 16.38
C HIS A 72 5.79 -1.49 16.46
N GLU A 73 5.78 -0.77 17.58
CA GLU A 73 5.09 0.50 17.70
C GLU A 73 5.89 1.48 18.56
N ASP A 74 5.90 2.76 18.16
CA ASP A 74 6.42 3.86 18.95
C ASP A 74 5.62 5.15 18.68
N ALA A 75 6.17 6.29 19.10
CA ALA A 75 5.55 7.59 18.92
C ALA A 75 5.42 8.02 17.45
N ASP A 76 6.23 7.47 16.55
CA ASP A 76 6.35 7.87 15.15
C ASP A 76 5.85 6.83 14.17
N LEU A 77 6.10 5.55 14.46
CA LEU A 77 5.88 4.44 13.54
C LEU A 77 5.04 3.34 14.18
N ILE A 78 4.17 2.74 13.36
CA ILE A 78 3.56 1.44 13.61
C ILE A 78 4.00 0.53 12.47
N VAL A 79 4.61 -0.60 12.80
CA VAL A 79 5.07 -1.58 11.82
C VAL A 79 4.29 -2.87 12.02
N VAL A 80 3.79 -3.42 10.92
CA VAL A 80 2.97 -4.62 10.95
C VAL A 80 3.52 -5.71 10.04
N ASP A 81 3.31 -6.96 10.42
CA ASP A 81 3.29 -8.08 9.49
C ASP A 81 1.91 -8.13 8.83
N LYS A 82 1.85 -7.66 7.58
CA LYS A 82 0.63 -7.64 6.80
C LYS A 82 0.36 -9.04 6.22
N PRO A 83 -0.83 -9.63 6.42
CA PRO A 83 -1.19 -10.87 5.75
C PRO A 83 -1.35 -10.66 4.23
N GLY A 84 -1.32 -11.74 3.47
CA GLY A 84 -1.83 -11.73 2.10
C GLY A 84 -3.31 -11.31 2.06
N PHE A 85 -3.81 -10.97 0.88
CA PHE A 85 -5.20 -10.59 0.59
C PHE A 85 -5.71 -9.27 1.17
N VAL A 86 -5.07 -8.71 2.20
CA VAL A 86 -5.41 -7.40 2.78
C VAL A 86 -4.65 -6.28 2.06
N ALA A 87 -5.37 -5.25 1.60
CA ALA A 87 -4.74 -4.09 0.96
C ALA A 87 -4.04 -3.19 1.99
N SER A 88 -2.94 -2.55 1.61
CA SER A 88 -2.23 -1.61 2.50
C SER A 88 -3.08 -0.37 2.79
N THR A 89 -3.72 0.20 1.76
CA THR A 89 -4.56 1.41 1.81
C THR A 89 -5.83 1.22 0.96
N SER A 90 -6.82 2.08 1.15
CA SER A 90 -8.04 2.11 0.35
C SER A 90 -7.75 2.34 -1.14
N ASN A 91 -8.50 1.68 -2.02
CA ASN A 91 -8.28 1.73 -3.48
C ASN A 91 -9.57 1.79 -4.31
N GLY A 92 -10.70 2.15 -3.68
CA GLY A 92 -12.03 2.23 -4.29
C GLY A 92 -12.76 0.89 -4.40
N ARG A 93 -12.04 -0.24 -4.43
CA ARG A 93 -12.63 -1.59 -4.37
C ARG A 93 -12.68 -2.15 -2.95
N ILE A 94 -11.66 -1.83 -2.17
CA ILE A 94 -11.56 -2.11 -0.75
C ILE A 94 -11.25 -0.78 -0.06
N VAL A 95 -12.05 -0.43 0.93
CA VAL A 95 -11.97 0.83 1.67
C VAL A 95 -11.85 0.54 3.17
N ARG A 96 -12.72 -0.31 3.72
CA ARG A 96 -12.71 -0.71 5.14
C ARG A 96 -11.68 -1.78 5.45
N GLU A 97 -11.59 -2.81 4.62
CA GLU A 97 -10.76 -4.00 4.88
C GLU A 97 -9.30 -3.81 4.44
N THR A 98 -8.69 -2.70 4.89
CA THR A 98 -7.29 -2.34 4.63
C THR A 98 -6.51 -2.23 5.92
N VAL A 99 -5.19 -2.41 5.87
CA VAL A 99 -4.33 -2.24 7.05
C VAL A 99 -4.51 -0.84 7.64
N GLN A 100 -4.48 0.20 6.79
CA GLN A 100 -4.64 1.57 7.22
C GLN A 100 -5.94 1.79 7.99
N THR A 101 -7.09 1.44 7.40
CA THR A 101 -8.38 1.68 8.02
C THR A 101 -8.53 0.90 9.32
N ARG A 102 -8.10 -0.36 9.35
CA ARG A 102 -8.12 -1.19 10.56
C ARG A 102 -7.24 -0.63 11.68
N LEU A 103 -6.03 -0.15 11.36
CA LEU A 103 -5.17 0.52 12.34
C LEU A 103 -5.79 1.81 12.86
N ARG A 104 -6.34 2.66 11.98
CA ARG A 104 -7.02 3.90 12.40
C ARG A 104 -8.16 3.63 13.37
N VAL A 105 -8.97 2.61 13.09
CA VAL A 105 -10.07 2.18 13.98
C VAL A 105 -9.53 1.62 15.29
N ALA A 106 -8.55 0.72 15.24
CA ALA A 106 -8.00 0.07 16.42
C ALA A 106 -7.32 1.04 17.40
N TYR A 107 -6.60 2.05 16.88
CA TYR A 107 -5.90 3.05 17.68
C TYR A 107 -6.73 4.33 17.91
N GLY A 108 -7.83 4.54 17.20
CA GLY A 108 -8.58 5.79 17.23
C GLY A 108 -7.80 6.99 16.65
N GLU A 109 -6.91 6.73 15.68
CA GLU A 109 -5.94 7.71 15.17
C GLU A 109 -6.04 7.88 13.66
N ASP A 110 -6.60 9.00 13.20
CA ASP A 110 -6.82 9.28 11.76
C ASP A 110 -5.52 9.51 10.97
N ASP A 111 -4.45 9.90 11.66
CA ASP A 111 -3.16 10.24 11.06
C ASP A 111 -2.30 9.03 10.69
N ILE A 112 -2.75 7.81 11.00
CA ILE A 112 -2.05 6.60 10.58
C ILE A 112 -2.11 6.46 9.06
N VAL A 113 -0.94 6.39 8.42
CA VAL A 113 -0.77 6.25 6.96
C VAL A 113 0.40 5.33 6.64
N PRO A 114 0.22 4.29 5.79
CA PRO A 114 1.34 3.51 5.27
C PRO A 114 2.38 4.36 4.53
N LEU A 115 3.65 4.20 4.87
CA LEU A 115 4.77 4.93 4.26
C LEU A 115 5.16 4.36 2.89
N HIS A 116 4.88 3.09 2.69
CA HIS A 116 4.97 2.40 1.41
C HIS A 116 3.78 1.48 1.25
N ARG A 117 3.69 0.84 0.08
CA ARG A 117 2.64 -0.13 -0.22
C ARG A 117 3.24 -1.49 -0.50
N LEU A 118 2.62 -2.52 0.07
CA LEU A 118 2.66 -3.87 -0.44
C LEU A 118 1.41 -4.11 -1.28
N ASP A 119 1.55 -4.85 -2.38
CA ASP A 119 0.40 -5.28 -3.15
C ASP A 119 -0.54 -6.12 -2.26
N ARG A 120 -1.83 -6.14 -2.59
CA ARG A 120 -2.86 -6.81 -1.79
C ARG A 120 -2.45 -8.24 -1.42
N LEU A 121 -1.92 -8.99 -2.39
CA LEU A 121 -1.53 -10.39 -2.22
C LEU A 121 -0.19 -10.57 -1.49
N THR A 122 0.73 -9.59 -1.55
CA THR A 122 2.05 -9.68 -0.93
C THR A 122 1.92 -9.58 0.58
N SER A 123 2.53 -10.49 1.33
CA SER A 123 2.56 -10.44 2.79
C SER A 123 3.85 -9.80 3.32
N GLY A 124 3.91 -9.52 4.62
CA GLY A 124 5.14 -9.15 5.32
C GLY A 124 5.18 -7.70 5.81
N VAL A 125 6.40 -7.21 6.06
CA VAL A 125 6.65 -5.93 6.73
C VAL A 125 6.01 -4.76 5.97
N LEU A 126 5.10 -4.06 6.65
CA LEU A 126 4.52 -2.79 6.21
C LEU A 126 4.72 -1.75 7.31
N VAL A 127 5.39 -0.63 6.96
CA VAL A 127 5.63 0.48 7.88
C VAL A 127 4.55 1.55 7.69
N CYS A 128 3.90 1.96 8.77
CA CYS A 128 2.95 3.05 8.85
C CYS A 128 3.53 4.20 9.68
N SER A 129 3.37 5.42 9.17
CA SER A 129 3.56 6.64 9.95
C SER A 129 2.37 6.79 10.90
N ARG A 130 2.63 7.05 12.16
CA ARG A 130 1.62 7.35 13.18
C ARG A 130 1.32 8.84 13.23
N ARG A 131 2.36 9.68 13.17
CA ARG A 131 2.26 11.15 13.29
C ARG A 131 2.33 11.87 11.96
N ARG A 132 1.62 13.00 11.84
CA ARG A 132 1.61 13.83 10.65
C ARG A 132 2.91 14.62 10.48
N GLU A 133 3.52 15.03 11.58
CA GLU A 133 4.71 15.90 11.63
C GLU A 133 5.95 15.20 11.08
N SER A 134 6.15 13.92 11.41
CA SER A 134 7.30 13.13 10.97
C SER A 134 7.06 12.40 9.63
N ARG A 135 5.80 12.28 9.20
CA ARG A 135 5.38 11.54 7.99
C ARG A 135 6.21 11.90 6.75
N GLY A 136 6.34 13.19 6.46
CA GLY A 136 7.07 13.67 5.27
C GLY A 136 8.56 13.33 5.30
N THR A 137 9.16 13.22 6.48
CA THR A 137 10.56 12.82 6.65
C THR A 137 10.75 11.33 6.37
N TYR A 138 9.89 10.48 6.91
CA TYR A 138 9.95 9.04 6.62
C TYR A 138 9.57 8.71 5.17
N GLN A 139 8.60 9.41 4.57
CA GLN A 139 8.22 9.22 3.16
C GLN A 139 9.38 9.50 2.21
N ARG A 140 10.22 10.50 2.52
CA ARG A 140 11.41 10.83 1.72
C ARG A 140 12.39 9.65 1.64
N LEU A 141 12.56 8.86 2.70
CA LEU A 141 13.42 7.66 2.66
C LEU A 141 13.04 6.71 1.52
N PHE A 142 11.74 6.50 1.28
CA PHE A 142 11.26 5.63 0.20
C PHE A 142 11.42 6.27 -1.18
N GLN A 143 11.20 7.59 -1.28
CA GLN A 143 11.38 8.35 -2.52
C GLN A 143 12.84 8.35 -2.96
N ASP A 144 13.75 8.56 -2.00
CA ASP A 144 15.19 8.66 -2.18
C ASP A 144 15.89 7.28 -2.20
N ARG A 145 15.11 6.19 -2.05
CA ARG A 145 15.59 4.79 -2.08
C ARG A 145 16.62 4.49 -0.98
N LEU A 146 16.46 5.12 0.18
CA LEU A 146 17.28 4.93 1.39
C LEU A 146 16.74 3.81 2.30
N VAL A 147 15.84 2.97 1.77
CA VAL A 147 15.21 1.86 2.50
C VAL A 147 15.64 0.54 1.86
N ASP A 148 16.33 -0.27 2.65
CA ASP A 148 16.67 -1.64 2.29
C ASP A 148 15.46 -2.53 2.51
N LYS A 149 15.02 -3.21 1.44
CA LYS A 149 13.87 -4.10 1.48
C LYS A 149 14.31 -5.48 1.02
N THR A 150 14.07 -6.49 1.85
CA THR A 150 14.36 -7.89 1.51
C THR A 150 13.07 -8.68 1.45
N TYR A 151 12.90 -9.40 0.35
CA TYR A 151 11.77 -10.27 0.09
C TYR A 151 12.24 -11.70 -0.10
N ARG A 152 11.34 -12.64 0.19
CA ARG A 152 11.48 -14.04 -0.23
C ARG A 152 10.29 -14.42 -1.09
N ALA A 153 10.56 -15.19 -2.13
CA ALA A 153 9.53 -15.73 -3.00
C ALA A 153 9.76 -17.22 -3.24
N ARG A 154 8.69 -18.01 -3.11
CA ARG A 154 8.67 -19.41 -3.57
C ARG A 154 8.15 -19.43 -5.00
N VAL A 155 8.89 -20.07 -5.89
CA VAL A 155 8.61 -20.11 -7.33
C VAL A 155 8.17 -21.49 -7.78
N HIS A 156 7.48 -21.57 -8.91
CA HIS A 156 7.25 -22.85 -9.57
C HIS A 156 8.54 -23.35 -10.23
N GLY A 157 8.85 -24.64 -10.06
CA GLY A 157 10.04 -25.26 -10.64
C GLY A 157 11.31 -24.97 -9.84
N GLN A 158 12.44 -24.83 -10.55
CA GLN A 158 13.75 -24.61 -9.94
C GLN A 158 14.22 -23.16 -10.11
N VAL A 159 14.85 -22.60 -9.07
CA VAL A 159 15.51 -21.29 -9.12
C VAL A 159 16.74 -21.39 -10.01
N THR A 160 16.73 -20.64 -11.11
CA THR A 160 17.76 -20.71 -12.17
C THR A 160 18.95 -19.77 -11.93
N VAL A 161 18.88 -18.91 -10.91
CA VAL A 161 19.96 -18.00 -10.54
C VAL A 161 20.92 -18.65 -9.54
N GLY A 162 22.12 -18.10 -9.43
CA GLY A 162 23.14 -18.57 -8.47
C GLY A 162 22.88 -18.10 -7.04
N GLU A 163 23.74 -18.54 -6.13
CA GLU A 163 23.76 -18.11 -4.72
C GLU A 163 24.34 -16.70 -4.52
N ASP A 164 25.16 -16.24 -5.48
CA ASP A 164 25.64 -14.88 -5.54
C ASP A 164 24.55 -13.90 -6.01
N TRP A 165 24.66 -12.66 -5.57
CA TRP A 165 23.74 -11.59 -5.97
C TRP A 165 23.87 -11.29 -7.46
N ARG A 166 22.76 -11.41 -8.17
CA ARG A 166 22.60 -11.00 -9.57
C ARG A 166 21.70 -9.77 -9.65
N LEU A 167 22.14 -8.73 -10.35
CA LEU A 167 21.30 -7.60 -10.71
C LEU A 167 20.51 -7.93 -11.98
N VAL A 168 19.20 -7.69 -11.96
CA VAL A 168 18.34 -7.73 -13.13
C VAL A 168 17.69 -6.38 -13.34
N GLU A 169 17.82 -5.87 -14.57
CA GLU A 169 17.29 -4.58 -14.99
C GLU A 169 16.27 -4.80 -16.09
N LEU A 170 15.03 -4.33 -15.89
CA LEU A 170 13.94 -4.49 -16.86
C LEU A 170 13.21 -3.15 -17.05
N PRO A 171 12.91 -2.75 -18.31
CA PRO A 171 12.03 -1.62 -18.57
C PRO A 171 10.57 -2.06 -18.45
N MET A 172 9.84 -1.51 -17.48
CA MET A 172 8.47 -1.93 -17.16
C MET A 172 7.44 -0.86 -17.54
N CYS A 173 6.28 -1.30 -18.05
CA CYS A 173 5.15 -0.43 -18.33
C CYS A 173 3.85 -0.97 -17.73
N LYS A 174 3.15 -0.12 -16.98
CA LYS A 174 1.82 -0.39 -16.45
C LYS A 174 0.76 0.32 -17.31
N ARG A 175 0.10 -0.42 -18.19
CA ARG A 175 -1.02 0.11 -18.99
C ARG A 175 -2.27 0.29 -18.14
N ARG A 176 -3.02 1.36 -18.39
CA ARG A 176 -4.27 1.65 -17.67
C ARG A 176 -5.31 0.59 -18.02
N GLY A 177 -5.99 0.05 -17.01
CA GLY A 177 -7.04 -0.96 -17.17
C GLY A 177 -6.54 -2.40 -17.15
N GLU A 178 -5.28 -2.65 -17.50
CA GLU A 178 -4.68 -3.99 -17.43
C GLU A 178 -4.21 -4.32 -16.01
N ARG A 179 -4.16 -5.60 -15.62
CA ARG A 179 -3.57 -6.06 -14.34
C ARG A 179 -2.10 -6.43 -14.46
N GLN A 180 -1.70 -6.97 -15.60
CA GLN A 180 -0.30 -7.24 -15.90
C GLN A 180 0.50 -5.93 -16.07
N VAL A 181 1.79 -6.04 -15.81
CA VAL A 181 2.84 -5.08 -16.11
C VAL A 181 3.72 -5.78 -17.13
N GLN A 182 4.03 -5.09 -18.22
CA GLN A 182 4.76 -5.66 -19.34
C GLN A 182 6.20 -5.17 -19.33
N VAL A 183 7.12 -6.02 -19.80
CA VAL A 183 8.49 -5.62 -20.12
C VAL A 183 8.48 -5.10 -21.55
N VAL A 184 8.75 -3.81 -21.73
CA VAL A 184 8.70 -3.15 -23.05
C VAL A 184 9.82 -2.13 -23.17
N ASP A 185 10.42 -2.03 -24.34
CA ASP A 185 11.41 -1.00 -24.63
C ASP A 185 10.83 0.40 -24.41
N GLY A 186 11.60 1.29 -23.80
CA GLY A 186 11.14 2.62 -23.39
C GLY A 186 10.25 2.65 -22.13
N GLY A 187 10.01 1.51 -21.48
CA GLY A 187 9.39 1.44 -20.16
C GLY A 187 10.23 2.06 -19.04
N VAL A 188 9.64 2.21 -17.85
CA VAL A 188 10.34 2.70 -16.67
C VAL A 188 11.41 1.70 -16.26
N GLY A 189 12.68 2.13 -16.23
CA GLY A 189 13.79 1.28 -15.81
C GLY A 189 13.66 0.84 -14.35
N THR A 190 13.67 -0.48 -14.12
CA THR A 190 13.63 -1.08 -12.79
C THR A 190 14.90 -1.86 -12.51
N ARG A 191 15.31 -1.92 -11.24
CA ARG A 191 16.55 -2.59 -10.80
C ARG A 191 16.23 -3.48 -9.61
N THR A 192 16.55 -4.77 -9.73
CA THR A 192 16.21 -5.80 -8.73
C THR A 192 17.38 -6.75 -8.55
N TRP A 193 17.89 -6.83 -7.32
CA TRP A 193 18.87 -7.84 -6.96
C TRP A 193 18.16 -9.13 -6.56
N LEU A 194 18.73 -10.26 -6.93
CA LEU A 194 18.20 -11.58 -6.60
C LEU A 194 19.32 -12.60 -6.40
N ARG A 195 19.08 -13.57 -5.52
CA ARG A 195 19.94 -14.74 -5.32
C ARG A 195 19.12 -15.93 -4.88
N ARG A 196 19.63 -17.13 -5.15
CA ARG A 196 19.02 -18.39 -4.72
C ARG A 196 19.18 -18.58 -3.22
N LEU A 197 18.10 -19.01 -2.54
CA LEU A 197 18.13 -19.50 -1.16
C LEU A 197 18.00 -21.02 -1.09
N SER A 198 17.17 -21.61 -1.94
CA SER A 198 16.96 -23.05 -2.05
C SER A 198 16.64 -23.44 -3.51
N ALA A 199 16.30 -24.70 -3.76
CA ALA A 199 15.87 -25.14 -5.08
C ALA A 199 14.64 -24.39 -5.60
N ASP A 200 13.75 -23.91 -4.73
CA ASP A 200 12.46 -23.30 -5.07
C ASP A 200 12.21 -21.93 -4.42
N GLU A 201 13.19 -21.38 -3.70
CA GLU A 201 13.09 -20.09 -3.02
C GLU A 201 14.21 -19.12 -3.46
N VAL A 202 13.80 -17.88 -3.73
CA VAL A 202 14.67 -16.78 -4.15
C VAL A 202 14.56 -15.62 -3.15
N GLU A 203 15.72 -15.06 -2.78
CA GLU A 203 15.78 -13.79 -2.05
C GLU A 203 15.85 -12.64 -3.05
N VAL A 204 15.07 -11.59 -2.81
CA VAL A 204 14.92 -10.46 -3.73
C VAL A 204 15.06 -9.14 -2.99
N ARG A 205 15.86 -8.22 -3.54
CA ARG A 205 16.05 -6.86 -3.05
C ARG A 205 15.75 -5.84 -4.15
N PRO A 206 14.51 -5.29 -4.22
CA PRO A 206 14.15 -4.30 -5.22
C PRO A 206 14.74 -2.92 -4.86
N VAL A 207 15.58 -2.38 -5.74
CA VAL A 207 16.15 -1.03 -5.59
C VAL A 207 15.08 0.02 -5.92
N THR A 208 14.32 -0.21 -6.99
CA THR A 208 13.17 0.61 -7.40
C THR A 208 11.86 0.09 -6.77
N GLY A 209 10.77 0.85 -6.91
CA GLY A 209 9.45 0.51 -6.38
C GLY A 209 8.35 0.55 -7.43
N HIS A 210 8.48 -0.22 -8.51
CA HIS A 210 7.46 -0.29 -9.56
C HIS A 210 6.33 -1.27 -9.20
N THR A 211 5.13 -1.04 -9.72
CA THR A 211 3.98 -1.97 -9.56
C THR A 211 4.38 -3.36 -10.04
N HIS A 212 4.09 -4.40 -9.25
CA HIS A 212 4.38 -5.81 -9.54
C HIS A 212 5.86 -6.13 -9.86
N GLN A 213 6.82 -5.26 -9.54
CA GLN A 213 8.21 -5.38 -10.02
C GLN A 213 8.82 -6.77 -9.78
N ILE A 214 8.74 -7.31 -8.56
CA ILE A 214 9.29 -8.63 -8.23
C ILE A 214 8.58 -9.74 -9.02
N ARG A 215 7.25 -9.67 -9.11
CA ARG A 215 6.42 -10.66 -9.83
C ARG A 215 6.80 -10.72 -11.31
N VAL A 216 7.00 -9.56 -11.94
CA VAL A 216 7.42 -9.44 -13.35
C VAL A 216 8.84 -9.96 -13.54
N VAL A 217 9.79 -9.58 -12.67
CA VAL A 217 11.19 -10.05 -12.76
C VAL A 217 11.24 -11.58 -12.70
N LEU A 218 10.60 -12.17 -11.69
CA LEU A 218 10.64 -13.62 -11.50
C LEU A 218 9.91 -14.34 -12.64
N HIS A 219 8.77 -13.84 -13.11
CA HIS A 219 8.11 -14.36 -14.31
C HIS A 219 8.99 -14.26 -15.56
N HIS A 220 9.62 -13.12 -15.81
CA HIS A 220 10.48 -12.88 -16.98
C HIS A 220 11.68 -13.84 -17.02
N LEU A 221 12.19 -14.24 -15.86
CA LEU A 221 13.27 -15.22 -15.72
C LEU A 221 12.77 -16.68 -15.78
N GLY A 222 11.49 -16.91 -16.07
CA GLY A 222 10.90 -18.26 -16.10
C GLY A 222 10.65 -18.87 -14.71
N MET A 223 10.66 -18.06 -13.65
CA MET A 223 10.47 -18.47 -12.26
C MET A 223 9.18 -17.85 -11.66
N PRO A 224 7.97 -18.08 -12.24
CA PRO A 224 6.76 -17.46 -11.72
C PRO A 224 6.48 -17.85 -10.26
N ILE A 225 5.99 -16.90 -9.47
CA ILE A 225 5.76 -17.08 -8.04
C ILE A 225 4.55 -18.00 -7.81
N VAL A 226 4.65 -18.90 -6.83
CA VAL A 226 3.53 -19.75 -6.43
C VAL A 226 2.37 -18.91 -5.92
N GLY A 227 1.15 -19.20 -6.39
CA GLY A 227 -0.07 -18.48 -6.00
C GLY A 227 -0.23 -17.11 -6.67
N ASP A 228 0.58 -16.80 -7.69
CA ASP A 228 0.41 -15.58 -8.47
C ASP A 228 -0.83 -15.65 -9.39
N ASP A 229 -1.73 -14.68 -9.23
CA ASP A 229 -3.01 -14.58 -9.95
C ASP A 229 -2.93 -13.77 -11.26
N THR A 230 -1.74 -13.27 -11.60
CA THR A 230 -1.52 -12.32 -12.70
C THR A 230 -0.44 -12.81 -13.66
N TYR A 231 0.58 -13.51 -13.17
CA TYR A 231 1.68 -14.03 -13.98
C TYR A 231 1.84 -15.54 -13.72
N PRO A 232 2.07 -16.35 -14.78
CA PRO A 232 2.22 -15.95 -16.18
C PRO A 232 0.89 -15.60 -16.87
N VAL A 233 -0.24 -16.07 -16.33
CA VAL A 233 -1.58 -15.87 -16.90
C VAL A 233 -2.42 -15.03 -15.95
N ASP A 234 -3.08 -14.01 -16.47
CA ASP A 234 -4.06 -13.22 -15.72
C ASP A 234 -5.31 -14.05 -15.47
N ARG A 235 -5.56 -14.44 -14.21
CA ARG A 235 -6.72 -15.22 -13.79
C ARG A 235 -7.91 -14.35 -13.38
N GLY A 236 -7.83 -13.04 -13.61
CA GLY A 236 -8.82 -12.07 -13.17
C GLY A 236 -8.62 -11.62 -11.72
N LEU A 237 -9.44 -10.64 -11.30
CA LEU A 237 -9.41 -10.10 -9.95
C LEU A 237 -10.61 -10.61 -9.14
N THR A 238 -10.35 -11.55 -8.23
CA THR A 238 -11.30 -12.00 -7.20
C THR A 238 -10.87 -11.44 -5.85
N LEU A 239 -11.66 -10.50 -5.30
CA LEU A 239 -11.29 -9.82 -4.05
C LEU A 239 -11.41 -10.74 -2.82
N TYR A 240 -12.37 -11.66 -2.85
CA TYR A 240 -12.75 -12.53 -1.73
C TYR A 240 -12.46 -14.02 -2.00
N ASP A 241 -11.57 -14.31 -2.96
CA ASP A 241 -10.96 -15.63 -3.09
C ASP A 241 -9.62 -15.64 -2.37
N PHE A 242 -9.48 -16.56 -1.42
CA PHE A 242 -8.33 -16.68 -0.54
C PHE A 242 -7.60 -18.02 -0.68
N HIS A 243 -7.99 -18.86 -1.65
CA HIS A 243 -7.49 -20.24 -1.76
C HIS A 243 -6.03 -20.34 -2.22
N SER A 244 -5.53 -19.34 -2.93
CA SER A 244 -4.17 -19.33 -3.50
C SER A 244 -3.37 -18.14 -2.99
N PRO A 245 -2.74 -18.23 -1.80
CA PRO A 245 -1.91 -17.16 -1.28
C PRO A 245 -0.65 -17.01 -2.13
N LEU A 246 -0.36 -15.77 -2.55
CA LEU A 246 0.89 -15.43 -3.21
C LEU A 246 2.05 -15.68 -2.26
N GLN A 247 2.96 -16.56 -2.65
CA GLN A 247 4.17 -16.90 -1.89
C GLN A 247 5.27 -15.87 -2.14
N LEU A 248 4.96 -14.59 -1.89
CA LEU A 248 5.87 -13.46 -1.90
C LEU A 248 5.71 -12.69 -0.59
N ARG A 249 6.79 -12.61 0.19
CA ARG A 249 6.79 -12.02 1.53
C ARG A 249 7.90 -11.00 1.68
N ALA A 250 7.57 -9.79 2.15
CA ALA A 250 8.53 -8.80 2.60
C ALA A 250 9.06 -9.22 3.98
N VAL A 251 10.23 -9.84 4.02
CA VAL A 251 10.74 -10.47 5.26
C VAL A 251 11.48 -9.50 6.15
N SER A 252 12.12 -8.48 5.58
CA SER A 252 12.88 -7.49 6.34
C SER A 252 12.86 -6.13 5.65
N LEU A 253 12.81 -5.08 6.45
CA LEU A 253 12.90 -3.70 6.01
C LEU A 253 13.80 -2.92 6.98
N ALA A 254 14.77 -2.19 6.44
CA ALA A 254 15.73 -1.44 7.24
C ALA A 254 16.04 -0.06 6.65
N PHE A 255 16.28 0.91 7.51
CA PHE A 255 16.67 2.27 7.15
C PHE A 255 17.34 2.97 8.33
N ASP A 256 18.07 4.05 8.06
CA ASP A 256 18.55 4.95 9.11
C ASP A 256 17.43 5.92 9.49
N ASP A 257 17.07 5.92 10.77
CA ASP A 257 16.00 6.76 11.30
C ASP A 257 16.39 8.24 11.11
N PRO A 258 15.61 9.02 10.36
CA PRO A 258 15.96 10.39 10.04
C PRO A 258 15.77 11.36 11.22
N LEU A 259 15.14 10.91 12.31
CA LEU A 259 14.98 11.69 13.53
C LEU A 259 16.08 11.38 14.55
N SER A 260 16.45 10.12 14.70
CA SER A 260 17.41 9.68 15.72
C SER A 260 18.81 9.33 15.19
N GLY A 261 18.97 9.18 13.87
CA GLY A 261 20.19 8.69 13.22
C GLY A 261 20.48 7.21 13.45
N ARG A 262 19.64 6.49 14.20
CA ARG A 262 19.85 5.08 14.52
C ARG A 262 19.42 4.19 13.37
N ARG A 263 20.19 3.15 13.08
CA ARG A 263 19.76 2.09 12.17
C ARG A 263 18.55 1.36 12.76
N ARG A 264 17.46 1.29 12.00
CA ARG A 264 16.26 0.52 12.33
C ARG A 264 16.13 -0.65 11.37
N VAL A 265 15.83 -1.81 11.94
CA VAL A 265 15.60 -3.06 11.20
C VAL A 265 14.32 -3.67 11.74
N PHE A 266 13.39 -3.98 10.84
CA PHE A 266 12.14 -4.66 11.16
C PHE A 266 12.08 -5.95 10.36
N GLU A 267 11.81 -7.04 11.05
CA GLU A 267 11.74 -8.36 10.45
C GLU A 267 10.41 -9.00 10.84
N VAL A 268 9.80 -9.72 9.89
CA VAL A 268 8.72 -10.61 10.26
C VAL A 268 9.28 -11.73 11.13
N PRO A 269 8.56 -12.18 12.18
CA PRO A 269 8.93 -13.37 12.89
C PRO A 269 9.12 -14.53 11.90
N ALA A 270 10.13 -15.36 12.13
CA ALA A 270 10.27 -16.59 11.36
C ALA A 270 8.96 -17.37 11.45
N SER A 271 8.37 -17.69 10.31
CA SER A 271 7.18 -18.55 10.29
C SER A 271 7.53 -19.82 11.06
N ALA A 272 6.76 -20.16 12.10
CA ALA A 272 6.78 -21.51 12.61
C ALA A 272 6.40 -22.40 11.41
N GLY A 273 7.32 -23.23 10.93
CA GLY A 273 7.10 -24.06 9.77
C GLY A 273 5.83 -24.90 9.93
N GLY A 274 4.98 -24.90 8.91
CA GLY A 274 3.73 -25.65 8.84
C GLY A 274 3.01 -25.38 7.53
#